data_AF-D3ARX4-F1
#
_entry.id   AF-D3ARX4-F1
#
_cell.length_a   1.000
_cell.length_b   1.000
_cell.length_c   1.000
_cell.angle_alpha   90.00
_cell.angle_beta   90.00
_cell.angle_gamma   90.00
#
_symmetry.space_group_name_H-M   'P 1'
#
loop_
_entity.id
_entity.type
_entity.pdbx_description
1 polymer ?
#
loop_
_entity_poly.entity_id
_entity_poly.type
_entity_poly.pdbx_seq_one_letter_code
_entity_poly.pdbx_strand_id
1 'polypeptide(L)'
;MQNLTQDIKNHSFKPVYLLYGDEAFLKNSYKNQLKNAISGDDTMNYNYFEGKGLDLNELISLADTMPFFSEKRLIMVEDSGFFKGASDELVAYLPQMPDTTCMIFVESEVDKRSRMFKKVKEIGYAAEMARQDFA
;
A
#
# COMPACT_ATOMS: atom_id res chain seq x y z
N MET A 1 5.88 0.90 14.01
CA MET A 1 6.82 1.54 13.06
C MET A 1 8.10 0.74 12.83
N GLN A 2 8.69 0.09 13.85
CA GLN A 2 9.92 -0.71 13.72
C GLN A 2 9.90 -1.71 12.54
N ASN A 3 8.78 -2.41 12.31
CA ASN A 3 8.64 -3.35 11.19
C ASN A 3 8.79 -2.67 9.82
N LEU A 4 8.23 -1.48 9.62
CA LEU A 4 8.30 -0.77 8.34
C LEU A 4 9.74 -0.33 8.03
N THR A 5 10.43 0.22 9.04
CA THR A 5 11.84 0.61 8.93
C THR A 5 12.73 -0.60 8.66
N GLN A 6 12.42 -1.76 9.26
CA GLN A 6 13.18 -2.99 9.06
C GLN A 6 12.99 -3.55 7.66
N ASP A 7 11.75 -3.57 7.14
CA ASP A 7 11.43 -4.02 5.78
C ASP A 7 12.19 -3.16 4.75
N ILE A 8 12.18 -1.82 4.93
CA ILE A 8 12.94 -0.86 4.12
C ILE A 8 14.45 -1.14 4.19
N LYS A 9 14.99 -1.27 5.40
CA LYS A 9 16.43 -1.48 5.62
C LYS A 9 16.92 -2.79 5.00
N ASN A 10 16.14 -3.85 5.14
CA ASN A 10 16.50 -5.19 4.67
C ASN A 10 16.10 -5.46 3.21
N HIS A 11 15.42 -4.52 2.54
CA HIS A 11 14.82 -4.73 1.22
C HIS A 11 13.93 -5.98 1.17
N SER A 12 13.20 -6.23 2.27
CA SER A 12 12.32 -7.38 2.43
C SER A 12 10.87 -6.89 2.50
N PHE A 13 10.27 -6.68 1.33
CA PHE A 13 8.94 -6.08 1.22
C PHE A 13 7.83 -7.13 1.25
N LYS A 14 6.79 -6.81 2.00
CA LYS A 14 5.52 -7.54 1.99
C LYS A 14 4.72 -7.20 0.71
N PRO A 15 3.80 -8.07 0.29
CA PRO A 15 2.99 -7.80 -0.90
C PRO A 15 2.11 -6.56 -0.76
N VAL A 16 1.62 -6.26 0.45
CA VAL A 16 0.73 -5.11 0.68
C VAL A 16 1.04 -4.34 1.96
N TYR A 17 0.96 -3.02 1.86
CA TYR A 17 1.09 -2.08 2.97
C TYR A 17 -0.12 -1.16 3.05
N LEU A 18 -0.49 -0.77 4.27
CA LEU A 18 -1.43 0.32 4.54
C LEU A 18 -0.76 1.32 5.48
N LEU A 19 -0.58 2.55 5.03
CA LEU A 19 -0.20 3.70 5.85
C LEU A 19 -1.46 4.52 6.12
N TYR A 20 -1.86 4.67 7.38
CA TYR A 20 -3.12 5.37 7.69
C TYR A 20 -3.04 6.27 8.92
N GLY A 21 -3.90 7.26 9.03
CA GLY A 21 -4.00 8.16 10.19
C GLY A 21 -3.83 9.64 9.85
N ASP A 22 -3.91 10.48 10.87
CA ASP A 22 -4.06 11.93 10.71
C ASP A 22 -2.73 12.69 10.54
N GLU A 23 -1.59 12.05 10.85
CA GLU A 23 -0.29 12.72 10.75
C GLU A 23 0.26 12.68 9.32
N ALA A 24 -0.15 13.66 8.50
CA ALA A 24 0.18 13.75 7.08
C ALA A 24 1.68 13.78 6.79
N PHE A 25 2.48 14.48 7.62
CA PHE A 25 3.94 14.53 7.42
C PHE A 25 4.56 13.14 7.54
N LEU A 26 4.14 12.37 8.55
CA LEU A 26 4.67 11.04 8.80
C LEU A 26 4.21 10.04 7.73
N LYS A 27 2.94 10.11 7.29
CA LYS A 27 2.44 9.33 6.14
C LYS A 27 3.29 9.61 4.91
N ASN A 28 3.48 10.87 4.55
CA ASN A 28 4.26 11.25 3.38
C ASN A 28 5.72 10.82 3.47
N SER A 29 6.34 10.93 4.66
CA SER A 29 7.71 10.47 4.88
C SER A 29 7.87 8.98 4.61
N TYR A 30 7.01 8.14 5.19
CA TYR A 30 7.10 6.69 5.00
C TYR A 30 6.65 6.24 3.61
N LYS A 31 5.64 6.91 3.04
CA LYS A 31 5.20 6.71 1.64
C LYS A 31 6.39 6.87 0.69
N ASN A 32 7.12 7.97 0.82
CA ASN A 32 8.28 8.26 -0.03
C ASN A 32 9.46 7.32 0.23
N GLN A 33 9.70 6.93 1.48
CA GLN A 33 10.74 5.96 1.82
C GLN A 33 10.46 4.58 1.20
N LEU A 34 9.22 4.08 1.29
CA LEU A 34 8.83 2.81 0.65
C LEU A 34 8.93 2.91 -0.87
N LYS A 35 8.41 3.99 -1.47
CA LYS A 35 8.52 4.22 -2.91
C LYS A 35 9.98 4.16 -3.36
N ASN A 36 10.86 4.91 -2.69
CA ASN A 36 12.27 4.95 -3.06
C ASN A 36 12.97 3.60 -2.83
N ALA A 37 12.61 2.85 -1.80
CA ALA A 37 13.24 1.57 -1.51
C ALA A 37 12.77 0.43 -2.43
N ILE A 38 11.53 0.50 -2.95
CA ILE A 38 10.95 -0.53 -3.83
C ILE A 38 11.22 -0.22 -5.31
N SER A 39 10.98 1.02 -5.75
CA SER A 39 11.07 1.39 -7.17
C SER A 39 12.23 2.32 -7.48
N GLY A 40 12.83 3.00 -6.49
CA GLY A 40 13.87 4.01 -6.75
C GLY A 40 13.39 5.03 -7.78
N ASP A 41 14.14 5.17 -8.88
CA ASP A 41 13.81 6.04 -10.02
C ASP A 41 13.07 5.33 -11.16
N ASP A 42 12.66 4.06 -10.98
CA ASP A 42 11.90 3.27 -11.95
C ASP A 42 10.47 3.79 -12.09
N THR A 43 10.26 4.64 -13.09
CA THR A 43 8.95 5.19 -13.43
C THR A 43 8.10 4.25 -14.28
N MET A 44 8.67 3.21 -14.88
CA MET A 44 7.91 2.26 -15.71
C MET A 44 7.14 1.25 -14.84
N ASN A 45 7.73 0.85 -13.71
CA ASN A 45 7.14 -0.11 -12.79
C ASN A 45 6.49 0.55 -11.57
N TYR A 46 6.43 1.88 -11.53
CA TYR A 46 5.74 2.64 -10.49
C TYR A 46 4.46 3.28 -11.03
N ASN A 47 3.34 2.98 -10.40
CA ASN A 47 2.04 3.54 -10.76
C ASN A 47 1.38 4.16 -9.53
N TYR A 48 0.77 5.33 -9.71
CA TYR A 48 0.14 6.10 -8.64
C TYR A 48 -1.31 6.42 -8.99
N PHE A 49 -2.21 6.09 -8.07
CA PHE A 49 -3.64 6.35 -8.15
C PHE A 49 -4.08 7.13 -6.92
N GLU A 50 -4.95 8.12 -7.11
CA GLU A 50 -5.44 8.96 -6.03
C GLU A 50 -6.92 9.22 -6.16
N GLY A 51 -7.62 9.22 -5.03
CA GLY A 51 -9.01 9.60 -4.93
C GLY A 51 -9.99 8.44 -5.11
N LYS A 52 -11.27 8.77 -5.02
CA LYS A 52 -12.36 7.80 -5.03
C LYS A 52 -12.81 7.44 -6.43
N GLY A 53 -13.40 6.25 -6.58
CA GLY A 53 -13.98 5.81 -7.85
C GLY A 53 -12.94 5.28 -8.84
N LEU A 54 -11.79 4.82 -8.34
CA LEU A 54 -10.78 4.13 -9.14
C LEU A 54 -11.36 2.89 -9.81
N ASP A 55 -10.91 2.61 -11.02
CA ASP A 55 -11.27 1.37 -11.72
C ASP A 55 -10.50 0.20 -11.10
N LEU A 56 -11.24 -0.67 -10.39
CA LEU A 56 -10.67 -1.86 -9.77
C LEU A 56 -10.11 -2.85 -10.80
N ASN A 57 -10.71 -2.94 -11.99
CA ASN A 57 -10.21 -3.83 -13.04
C ASN A 57 -8.87 -3.34 -13.58
N GLU A 58 -8.71 -2.02 -13.73
CA GLU A 58 -7.44 -1.42 -14.11
C GLU A 58 -6.35 -1.71 -13.07
N LEU A 59 -6.64 -1.48 -11.78
CA LEU A 59 -5.72 -1.76 -10.68
C LEU A 59 -5.29 -3.25 -10.65
N ILE A 60 -6.24 -4.16 -10.78
CA ILE A 60 -5.99 -5.61 -10.77
C ILE A 60 -5.18 -6.01 -12.01
N SER A 61 -5.58 -5.57 -13.21
CA SER A 61 -4.85 -5.87 -14.44
C SER A 61 -3.41 -5.36 -14.38
N LEU A 62 -3.20 -4.18 -13.80
CA LEU A 62 -1.87 -3.61 -13.63
C LEU A 62 -1.04 -4.39 -12.62
N ALA A 63 -1.65 -4.82 -11.52
CA ALA A 63 -1.02 -5.66 -10.50
C ALA A 63 -0.64 -7.05 -11.04
N ASP A 64 -1.38 -7.58 -12.00
CA ASP A 64 -1.09 -8.84 -12.69
C ASP A 64 -0.02 -8.69 -13.80
N THR A 65 0.31 -7.47 -14.20
CA THR A 65 1.29 -7.22 -15.25
C THR A 65 2.70 -7.34 -14.70
N MET A 66 3.49 -8.28 -15.25
CA MET A 66 4.89 -8.48 -14.90
C MET A 66 5.69 -7.16 -14.97
N PRO A 67 6.59 -6.89 -14.01
CA PRO A 67 7.44 -5.71 -14.07
C PRO A 67 8.40 -5.79 -15.26
N PHE A 68 8.68 -4.65 -15.88
CA PHE A 68 9.58 -4.52 -17.02
C PHE A 68 11.03 -4.35 -16.54
N PHE A 69 11.88 -5.36 -16.77
CA PHE A 69 13.29 -5.37 -16.34
C PHE A 69 13.53 -4.96 -14.87
N SER A 70 12.59 -5.31 -13.99
CA SER A 70 12.64 -5.04 -12.55
C SER A 70 12.12 -6.26 -11.79
N GLU A 71 12.50 -6.40 -10.52
CA GLU A 71 11.99 -7.46 -9.65
C GLU A 71 10.56 -7.19 -9.17
N LYS A 72 10.18 -5.91 -9.07
CA LYS A 72 8.91 -5.48 -8.46
C LYS A 72 8.22 -4.39 -9.28
N ARG A 73 6.89 -4.48 -9.32
CA ARG A 73 5.99 -3.39 -9.69
C ARG A 73 5.42 -2.79 -8.42
N LEU A 74 5.52 -1.47 -8.29
CA LEU A 74 4.93 -0.71 -7.21
C LEU A 74 3.62 -0.06 -7.69
N ILE A 75 2.53 -0.35 -6.98
CA ILE A 75 1.25 0.34 -7.16
C ILE A 75 0.92 1.06 -5.87
N MET A 76 0.86 2.39 -5.94
CA MET A 76 0.50 3.24 -4.82
C MET A 76 -0.90 3.80 -5.02
N VAL A 77 -1.73 3.67 -4.00
CA VAL A 77 -3.14 4.04 -4.02
C VAL A 77 -3.44 4.93 -2.82
N GLU A 78 -3.80 6.18 -3.05
CA GLU A 78 -3.96 7.20 -2.02
C GLU A 78 -5.41 7.71 -1.95
N ASP A 79 -5.94 7.84 -0.73
CA ASP A 79 -7.29 8.32 -0.42
C ASP A 79 -8.41 7.68 -1.28
N SER A 80 -8.29 6.36 -1.52
CA SER A 80 -9.21 5.58 -2.35
C SER A 80 -10.58 5.39 -1.71
N GLY A 81 -10.63 5.38 -0.37
CA GLY A 81 -11.81 5.02 0.39
C GLY A 81 -12.11 3.52 0.46
N PHE A 82 -11.25 2.64 -0.08
CA PHE A 82 -11.43 1.17 -0.02
C PHE A 82 -11.49 0.62 1.41
N PHE A 83 -11.03 1.38 2.40
CA PHE A 83 -11.04 1.01 3.81
C PHE A 83 -12.26 1.51 4.58
N LYS A 84 -13.21 2.19 3.93
CA LYS A 84 -14.45 2.74 4.54
C LYS A 84 -15.71 1.86 4.33
N GLY A 85 -15.64 0.81 3.51
CA GLY A 85 -16.79 -0.02 3.14
C GLY A 85 -16.41 -1.09 2.10
N ALA A 86 -17.32 -2.00 1.76
CA ALA A 86 -17.02 -3.25 1.06
C ALA A 86 -16.31 -3.11 -0.31
N SER A 87 -14.99 -3.36 -0.33
CA SER A 87 -14.20 -3.68 -1.53
C SER A 87 -13.98 -5.20 -1.64
N ASP A 88 -15.07 -5.96 -1.75
CA ASP A 88 -15.04 -7.43 -1.65
C ASP A 88 -14.18 -8.08 -2.72
N GLU A 89 -14.21 -7.52 -3.92
CA GLU A 89 -13.39 -7.95 -5.05
C GLU A 89 -11.90 -7.79 -4.75
N LEU A 90 -11.48 -6.61 -4.28
CA LEU A 90 -10.09 -6.34 -3.92
C LEU A 90 -9.62 -7.21 -2.74
N VAL A 91 -10.49 -7.45 -1.76
CA VAL A 91 -10.23 -8.37 -0.64
C VAL A 91 -9.99 -9.80 -1.14
N ALA A 92 -10.77 -10.25 -2.13
CA ALA A 92 -10.62 -11.57 -2.73
C ALA A 92 -9.38 -11.68 -3.63
N TYR A 93 -9.02 -10.58 -4.30
CA TYR A 93 -7.87 -10.50 -5.18
C TYR A 93 -6.53 -10.49 -4.45
N LEU A 94 -6.40 -9.71 -3.37
CA LEU A 94 -5.13 -9.49 -2.68
C LEU A 94 -4.30 -10.76 -2.36
N PRO A 95 -4.90 -11.90 -1.92
CA PRO A 95 -4.17 -13.16 -1.71
C PRO A 95 -3.63 -13.82 -2.99
N GLN A 96 -4.18 -13.48 -4.16
CA GLN A 96 -3.81 -14.00 -5.47
C GLN A 96 -2.87 -13.06 -6.23
N MET A 97 -2.65 -11.85 -5.70
CA MET A 97 -1.78 -10.86 -6.32
C MET A 97 -0.37 -11.42 -6.50
N PRO A 98 0.27 -11.26 -7.66
CA PRO A 98 1.60 -11.79 -7.90
C PRO A 98 2.63 -11.28 -6.89
N ASP A 99 3.55 -12.15 -6.47
CA ASP A 99 4.65 -11.76 -5.60
C ASP A 99 5.58 -10.73 -6.25
N THR A 100 5.51 -10.52 -7.57
CA THR A 100 6.21 -9.45 -8.29
C THR A 100 5.56 -8.08 -8.12
N THR A 101 4.45 -7.97 -7.41
CA THR A 101 3.74 -6.71 -7.18
C THR A 101 3.77 -6.34 -5.69
N CYS A 102 3.99 -5.07 -5.42
CA CYS A 102 3.85 -4.47 -4.11
C CYS A 102 2.79 -3.36 -4.18
N MET A 103 1.75 -3.48 -3.37
CA MET A 103 0.66 -2.52 -3.30
C MET A 103 0.74 -1.71 -2.01
N ILE A 104 0.75 -0.37 -2.11
CA ILE A 104 0.78 0.53 -0.95
C ILE A 104 -0.49 1.36 -0.94
N PHE A 105 -1.30 1.18 0.09
CA PHE A 105 -2.44 2.05 0.38
C PHE A 105 -2.03 3.16 1.33
N VAL A 106 -2.44 4.38 1.03
CA VAL A 106 -2.26 5.55 1.88
C VAL A 106 -3.62 6.17 2.13
N GLU A 107 -4.11 6.10 3.36
CA GLU A 107 -5.47 6.53 3.68
C GLU A 107 -5.46 7.50 4.85
N SER A 108 -6.32 8.51 4.81
CA SER A 108 -6.51 9.38 5.97
C SER A 108 -7.27 8.68 7.09
N GLU A 109 -8.38 8.01 6.75
CA GLU A 109 -9.25 7.33 7.72
C GLU A 109 -9.58 5.92 7.26
N VAL A 110 -9.62 4.98 8.20
CA VAL A 110 -9.91 3.55 7.93
C VAL A 110 -10.92 3.00 8.94
N ASP A 111 -11.88 2.19 8.49
CA ASP A 111 -12.64 1.35 9.41
C ASP A 111 -11.81 0.09 9.72
N LYS A 112 -11.24 0.03 10.93
CA LYS A 112 -10.43 -1.11 11.39
C LYS A 112 -11.20 -2.44 11.46
N ARG A 113 -12.55 -2.40 11.39
CA ARG A 113 -13.42 -3.59 11.34
C ARG A 113 -13.65 -4.09 9.92
N SER A 114 -13.34 -3.28 8.91
CA SER A 114 -13.51 -3.63 7.50
C SER A 114 -12.74 -4.90 7.12
N ARG A 115 -13.27 -5.64 6.14
CA ARG A 115 -12.59 -6.80 5.58
C ARG A 115 -11.26 -6.42 4.93
N MET A 116 -11.21 -5.25 4.29
CA MET A 116 -10.00 -4.72 3.68
C MET A 116 -8.87 -4.52 4.68
N PHE A 117 -9.15 -3.83 5.80
CA PHE A 117 -8.16 -3.62 6.86
C PHE A 117 -7.65 -4.94 7.45
N LYS A 118 -8.57 -5.87 7.74
CA LYS A 118 -8.23 -7.20 8.28
C LYS A 118 -7.36 -7.99 7.30
N LYS A 119 -7.71 -7.97 6.01
CA LYS A 119 -6.96 -8.67 4.96
C LYS A 119 -5.55 -8.13 4.82
N VAL A 120 -5.35 -6.80 4.76
CA VAL A 120 -4.01 -6.20 4.71
C VAL A 120 -3.17 -6.57 5.92
N LYS A 121 -3.76 -6.59 7.13
CA LYS A 121 -3.03 -7.02 8.34
C LYS A 121 -2.64 -8.49 8.33
N GLU A 122 -3.39 -9.34 7.65
CA GLU A 122 -3.15 -10.78 7.56
C GLU A 122 -1.98 -11.10 6.63
N ILE A 123 -1.98 -10.52 5.42
CA ILE A 123 -1.00 -10.87 4.37
C ILE A 123 0.14 -9.84 4.22
N GLY A 124 0.03 -8.71 4.90
CA GLY A 124 0.90 -7.56 4.73
C GLY A 124 1.16 -6.82 6.04
N TYR A 125 1.13 -5.50 6.00
CA TYR A 125 1.33 -4.68 7.20
C TYR A 125 0.51 -3.39 7.17
N ALA A 126 -0.19 -3.11 8.27
CA ALA A 126 -0.91 -1.86 8.48
C ALA A 126 -0.21 -1.02 9.55
N ALA A 127 0.14 0.22 9.21
CA ALA A 127 0.89 1.14 10.04
C ALA A 127 0.06 2.40 10.30
N GLU A 128 -0.27 2.64 11.57
CA GLU A 128 -0.96 3.84 12.01
C GLU A 128 0.05 4.98 12.22
N MET A 129 -0.12 6.06 11.48
CA MET A 129 0.57 7.35 11.59
C MET A 129 -0.28 8.26 12.47
N ALA A 130 -0.32 7.92 13.77
CA ALA A 130 -0.90 8.79 14.78
C ALA A 130 0.11 9.85 15.20
N ARG A 131 -0.38 11.01 15.65
CA ARG A 131 0.45 11.97 16.39
C ARG A 131 1.06 11.26 17.60
N GLN A 132 2.38 11.36 17.73
CA GLN A 132 3.00 11.04 19.00
C GLN A 132 2.79 12.23 19.91
N ASP A 133 1.96 12.07 20.93
CA ASP A 133 1.97 13.00 22.05
C ASP A 133 3.34 12.87 22.71
N PHE A 134 4.21 13.86 22.49
CA PHE A 134 5.40 14.02 23.30
C PHE A 134 4.94 14.49 24.68
N ALA A 135 4.71 13.53 25.58
CA ALA A 135 4.59 13.77 27.01
C ALA A 135 5.98 13.96 27.63
#